data_AF-A0A9E2QIN3-F1
#
_entry.id   AF-A0A9E2QIN3-F1
#
_cell.length_a   1.000
_cell.length_b   1.000
_cell.length_c   1.000
_cell.angle_alpha   90.00
_cell.angle_beta   90.00
_cell.angle_gamma   90.00
#
_symmetry.space_group_name_H-M   'P 1'
#
loop_
_entity.id
_entity.type
_entity.pdbx_description
1 polymer ?
#
loop_
_entity_poly.entity_id
_entity_poly.type
_entity_poly.pdbx_seq_one_letter_code
_entity_poly.pdbx_strand_id
1 'polypeptide(L)' 'MRKRTNQSQQKIMERVLNNPKYKGKHVIVVADKIFTANTGDGAARILDKVDKKYPNEISNIAYIPEAESLIL' A
#
# COMPACT_ATOMS: atom_id res chain seq x y z
N MET A 1 -22.28 -5.46 11.62
CA MET A 1 -21.45 -5.31 10.40
C MET A 1 -19.98 -5.47 10.81
N ARG A 2 -19.28 -6.54 10.38
CA ARG A 2 -18.00 -6.99 10.97
C ARG A 2 -16.83 -6.08 10.55
N LYS A 3 -16.22 -5.40 11.53
CA LYS A 3 -14.93 -4.67 11.45
C LYS A 3 -13.73 -5.64 11.28
N ARG A 4 -13.71 -6.51 10.26
CA ARG A 4 -12.61 -7.49 10.05
C ARG A 4 -11.49 -7.00 9.12
N THR A 5 -11.69 -5.91 8.39
CA THR A 5 -10.74 -5.45 7.36
C THR A 5 -9.44 -4.88 7.92
N ASN A 6 -9.46 -4.32 9.14
CA ASN A 6 -8.32 -3.56 9.67
C ASN A 6 -7.12 -4.44 10.10
N GLN A 7 -7.37 -5.63 10.70
CA GLN A 7 -6.27 -6.50 11.14
C GLN A 7 -5.55 -7.23 9.98
N SER A 8 -6.26 -7.59 8.90
CA SER A 8 -5.63 -8.25 7.74
C SER A 8 -4.67 -7.30 7.03
N GLN A 9 -5.13 -6.07 6.76
CA GLN A 9 -4.32 -5.06 6.08
C GLN A 9 -3.10 -4.65 6.89
N GLN A 10 -3.22 -4.52 8.23
CA GLN A 10 -2.06 -4.29 9.10
C GLN A 10 -0.99 -5.37 8.96
N LYS A 11 -1.39 -6.64 9.01
CA LYS A 11 -0.46 -7.77 8.85
C LYS A 11 0.18 -7.81 7.45
N ILE A 12 -0.55 -7.40 6.42
CA ILE A 12 0.00 -7.26 5.06
C ILE A 12 1.00 -6.11 5.01
N MET A 13 0.69 -4.96 5.62
CA MET A 13 1.60 -3.82 5.71
C MET A 13 2.90 -4.16 6.46
N GLU A 14 2.80 -4.89 7.57
CA GLU A 14 3.99 -5.41 8.28
C GLU A 14 4.86 -6.30 7.39
N ARG A 15 4.24 -7.18 6.58
CA ARG A 15 4.95 -8.03 5.62
C ARG A 15 5.58 -7.22 4.49
N VAL A 16 4.92 -6.16 4.03
CA VAL A 16 5.43 -5.25 3.00
C VAL A 16 6.66 -4.52 3.52
N LEU A 17 6.57 -3.93 4.72
CA LEU A 17 7.66 -3.17 5.34
C LEU A 17 8.92 -4.01 5.54
N ASN A 18 8.75 -5.27 5.94
CA ASN A 18 9.88 -6.17 6.20
C ASN A 18 10.39 -6.91 4.93
N ASN A 19 9.78 -6.71 3.77
CA ASN A 19 10.17 -7.42 2.54
C ASN A 19 10.98 -6.51 1.60
N PRO A 20 12.27 -6.84 1.34
CA PRO A 20 13.15 -6.04 0.47
C PRO A 20 12.60 -5.78 -0.93
N LYS A 21 11.72 -6.64 -1.45
CA LYS A 21 11.08 -6.47 -2.77
C LYS A 21 10.34 -5.15 -2.93
N TYR A 22 9.86 -4.56 -1.82
CA TYR A 22 9.07 -3.35 -1.82
C TYR A 22 9.89 -2.08 -1.57
N LYS A 23 11.18 -2.19 -1.25
CA LYS A 23 12.07 -1.02 -1.13
C LYS A 23 12.09 -0.18 -2.42
N GLY A 24 12.15 1.13 -2.25
CA GLY A 24 12.09 2.12 -3.32
C GLY A 24 10.71 2.29 -3.97
N LYS A 25 9.65 1.67 -3.44
CA LYS A 25 8.32 1.66 -4.08
C LYS A 25 7.27 2.31 -3.22
N HIS A 26 6.32 2.95 -3.90
CA HIS A 26 5.03 3.27 -3.36
C HIS A 26 4.17 2.00 -3.38
N VAL A 27 3.67 1.60 -2.22
CA VAL A 27 2.86 0.40 -2.04
C VAL A 27 1.45 0.82 -1.64
N ILE A 28 0.46 0.23 -2.31
CA ILE A 28 -0.96 0.42 -2.03
C ILE A 28 -1.55 -0.94 -1.67
N VAL A 29 -2.20 -1.03 -0.50
CA VAL A 29 -2.82 -2.25 0.00
C VAL A 29 -4.31 -2.04 0.15
N VAL A 30 -5.11 -2.88 -0.53
CA VAL A 30 -6.58 -2.83 -0.51
C VAL A 30 -7.11 -4.26 -0.36
N ALA A 31 -7.91 -4.50 0.68
CA ALA A 31 -8.23 -5.84 1.15
C ALA A 31 -6.95 -6.69 1.26
N ASP A 32 -6.86 -7.80 0.53
CA ASP A 32 -5.69 -8.68 0.52
C ASP A 32 -4.80 -8.51 -0.73
N LYS A 33 -4.89 -7.36 -1.42
CA LYS A 33 -4.17 -7.07 -2.66
C LYS A 33 -3.12 -5.99 -2.46
N ILE A 34 -1.96 -6.18 -3.09
CA ILE A 34 -0.83 -5.25 -3.05
C ILE A 34 -0.58 -4.75 -4.47
N PHE A 35 -0.53 -3.43 -4.62
CA PHE A 35 -0.14 -2.74 -5.85
C PHE A 35 1.11 -1.90 -5.58
N THR A 36 1.95 -1.72 -6.59
CA THR A 36 3.21 -0.98 -6.44
C THR A 36 3.45 -0.02 -7.58
N ALA A 37 4.05 1.13 -7.28
CA ALA A 37 4.58 2.07 -8.25
C ALA A 37 5.99 2.52 -7.87
N ASN A 38 6.80 2.88 -8.86
CA ASN A 38 8.14 3.41 -8.65
C ASN A 38 8.14 4.95 -8.44
N THR A 39 7.02 5.62 -8.68
CA THR A 39 6.88 7.08 -8.57
C THR A 39 5.57 7.45 -7.87
N GLY A 40 5.54 8.65 -7.27
CA GLY A 40 4.34 9.18 -6.61
C GLY A 40 3.16 9.33 -7.57
N ASP A 41 3.40 9.85 -8.78
CA ASP A 41 2.38 9.98 -9.82
C ASP A 41 1.82 8.61 -10.25
N GLY A 42 2.70 7.60 -10.34
CA GLY A 42 2.30 6.23 -10.62
C GLY A 42 1.39 5.69 -9.51
N ALA A 43 1.74 5.98 -8.25
CA ALA A 43 0.94 5.60 -7.10
C ALA A 43 -0.44 6.27 -7.12
N ALA A 44 -0.50 7.58 -7.40
CA ALA A 44 -1.76 8.32 -7.51
C ALA A 44 -2.69 7.74 -8.59
N ARG A 45 -2.14 7.39 -9.76
CA ARG A 45 -2.92 6.75 -10.85
C ARG A 45 -3.41 5.35 -10.48
N ILE A 46 -2.62 4.59 -9.73
CA ILE A 46 -3.04 3.27 -9.25
C ILE A 46 -4.13 3.43 -8.20
N LEU A 47 -3.96 4.35 -7.25
CA LEU A 47 -4.92 4.62 -6.19
C LEU A 47 -6.30 4.97 -6.76
N ASP A 48 -6.38 5.92 -7.70
CA ASP A 48 -7.64 6.29 -8.37
C ASP A 48 -8.34 5.10 -9.04
N LYS A 49 -7.57 4.21 -9.70
CA LYS A 49 -8.12 3.00 -10.33
C LYS A 49 -8.61 1.98 -9.30
N VAL A 50 -7.89 1.86 -8.18
CA VAL A 50 -8.16 0.90 -7.13
C VAL A 50 -9.39 1.33 -6.34
N ASP A 51 -9.52 2.61 -5.99
CA ASP A 51 -10.67 3.15 -5.27
C ASP A 51 -11.96 2.99 -6.09
N LYS A 52 -11.89 3.22 -7.41
CA LYS A 52 -13.01 2.95 -8.33
C LYS A 52 -13.37 1.47 -8.41
N LYS A 53 -12.38 0.58 -8.32
CA LYS A 53 -12.56 -0.87 -8.43
C LYS A 53 -13.05 -1.51 -7.13
N TYR A 54 -12.71 -0.93 -5.99
CA TYR A 54 -13.06 -1.43 -4.65
C TYR A 54 -13.67 -0.30 -3.80
N PRO A 55 -14.84 0.23 -4.19
CA PRO A 55 -15.41 1.44 -3.57
C PRO A 55 -15.79 1.28 -2.08
N ASN A 56 -15.87 0.03 -1.59
CA ASN A 56 -16.22 -0.28 -0.20
C ASN A 56 -15.02 -0.70 0.65
N GLU A 57 -13.82 -0.74 0.07
CA GLU A 57 -12.59 -1.13 0.76
C GLU A 57 -11.72 0.10 0.99
N ILE A 58 -11.08 0.17 2.16
CA ILE A 58 -10.17 1.26 2.48
C ILE A 58 -8.79 0.91 1.92
N SER A 59 -8.20 1.83 1.16
CA SER A 59 -6.84 1.71 0.66
C SER A 59 -5.82 2.30 1.63
N ASN A 60 -4.78 1.54 1.95
CA ASN A 60 -3.61 2.05 2.67
C ASN A 60 -2.48 2.29 1.68
N ILE A 61 -1.85 3.46 1.74
CA ILE A 61 -0.71 3.81 0.90
C ILE A 61 0.52 4.11 1.77
N ALA A 62 1.68 3.62 1.36
CA ALA A 62 2.95 3.93 1.99
C ALA A 62 4.07 3.96 0.94
N TYR A 63 5.05 4.83 1.13
CA TYR A 63 6.32 4.73 0.42
C TYR A 63 7.31 3.95 1.28
N ILE A 64 7.95 2.93 0.70
CA ILE A 64 9.03 2.19 1.36
C ILE A 64 10.35 2.73 0.83
N PRO A 65 11.13 3.47 1.62
CA PRO A 65 12.38 4.04 1.17
C PRO A 65 13.41 2.95 0.83
N GLU A 66 14.22 3.21 -0.19
CA GLU A 66 15.38 2.37 -0.53
C GLU A 66 16.58 2.69 0.36
N ALA A 67 16.81 3.98 0.62
CA ALA A 67 17.83 4.45 1.55
C ALA A 67 17.44 4.13 3.01
N GLU A 68 18.44 3.92 3.87
CA GLU A 68 18.27 3.65 5.30
C GLU A 68 17.61 4.82 6.07
N SER A 69 17.44 5.97 5.42
CA SER A 69 16.78 7.14 5.99
C SER A 69 15.73 7.71 5.03
N LEU A 70 14.50 7.85 5.54
CA LEU A 70 13.49 8.74 4.99
C LEU A 70 13.41 9.94 5.95
N ILE A 71 13.66 11.13 5.43
CA ILE A 71 13.39 12.39 6.13
C ILE A 71 12.04 12.88 5.59
N LEU A 72 11.07 13.04 6.49
CA LEU A 72 9.71 13.50 6.22
C LEU A 72 9.64 15.03 6.13
#